data_AF-A0A1I0XE28-F1
#
_entry.id   AF-A0A1I0XE28-F1
#
_cell.length_a   1.000
_cell.length_b   1.000
_cell.length_c   1.000
_cell.angle_alpha   90.00
_cell.angle_beta   90.00
_cell.angle_gamma   90.00
#
_symmetry.space_group_name_H-M   'P 1'
#
loop_
_entity.id
_entity.type
_entity.pdbx_description
1 polymer ?
#
loop_
_entity_poly.entity_id
_entity_poly.type
_entity_poly.pdbx_seq_one_letter_code
_entity_poly.pdbx_strand_id
1 'polypeptide(L)'
;MKNIFFSLLLIFSTSVFGQESQQKPIKISYKNCLAKKGYSFRLKEVTSDSRCPEGVQCIWAGEVQTVILVYKDKKLVEETKLTVSPNNNEEVIDFFAKYYAKKKIESIYVFPFPIKDKVLDKKEYRLEISFE
;
A
#
# COMPACT_ATOMS: atom_id res chain seq x y z
N MET A 1 -66.07 16.46 9.17
CA MET A 1 -64.73 16.43 8.55
C MET A 1 -63.78 17.23 9.44
N LYS A 2 -63.04 16.55 10.32
CA LYS A 2 -61.85 17.07 11.01
C LYS A 2 -61.08 15.87 11.58
N ASN A 3 -59.75 15.96 11.54
CA ASN A 3 -58.78 15.09 12.18
C ASN A 3 -58.28 13.89 11.35
N ILE A 4 -57.84 14.16 10.12
CA ILE A 4 -56.69 13.45 9.54
C ILE A 4 -55.45 14.13 10.14
N PHE A 5 -54.97 13.63 11.28
CA PHE A 5 -53.66 14.05 11.82
C PHE A 5 -53.13 13.04 12.84
N PHE A 6 -53.16 11.74 12.52
CA PHE A 6 -52.19 10.81 13.10
C PHE A 6 -51.05 10.64 12.10
N SER A 7 -50.36 11.75 11.90
CA SER A 7 -49.10 11.83 11.18
C SER A 7 -48.05 11.01 11.92
N LEU A 8 -47.42 10.12 11.17
CA LEU A 8 -45.97 9.88 11.18
C LEU A 8 -45.30 9.91 12.56
N LEU A 9 -45.31 8.76 13.24
CA LEU A 9 -44.35 8.45 14.28
C LEU A 9 -43.64 7.12 13.97
N LEU A 10 -43.30 6.92 12.69
CA LEU A 10 -42.19 6.08 12.28
C LEU A 10 -40.95 6.98 12.23
N ILE A 11 -40.44 7.33 13.41
CA ILE A 11 -39.12 7.95 13.54
C ILE A 11 -38.12 6.86 13.20
N PHE A 12 -37.84 6.76 11.91
CA PHE A 12 -36.53 6.58 11.32
C PHE A 12 -35.45 6.29 12.37
N SER A 13 -35.26 5.01 12.68
CA SER A 13 -33.98 4.50 13.14
C SER A 13 -32.98 4.73 12.01
N THR A 14 -32.38 5.92 11.99
CA THR A 14 -31.22 6.21 11.17
C THR A 14 -30.05 5.42 11.75
N SER A 15 -29.92 4.17 11.32
CA SER A 15 -28.65 3.46 11.42
C SER A 15 -27.66 4.25 10.58
N VAL A 16 -26.91 5.14 11.22
CA VAL A 16 -25.70 5.71 10.63
C VAL A 16 -24.71 4.56 10.54
N PHE A 17 -24.78 3.78 9.45
CA PHE A 17 -23.65 2.99 9.03
C PHE A 17 -22.59 3.98 8.55
N GLY A 18 -21.64 4.31 9.43
CA GLY A 18 -20.41 4.96 9.00
C GLY A 18 -19.73 4.04 8.01
N GLN A 19 -19.74 4.39 6.72
CA GLN A 19 -18.92 3.70 5.73
C GLN A 19 -17.47 4.04 6.06
N GLU A 20 -16.76 3.08 6.64
CA GLU A 20 -15.30 3.09 6.69
C GLU A 20 -14.81 3.07 5.24
N SER A 21 -14.47 4.25 4.73
CA SER A 21 -13.95 4.43 3.38
C SER A 21 -12.55 3.81 3.36
N GLN A 22 -12.45 2.50 3.09
CA GLN A 22 -11.16 1.85 2.86
C GLN A 22 -10.43 2.61 1.74
N GLN A 23 -9.36 3.31 2.11
CA GLN A 23 -8.59 4.08 1.15
C GLN A 23 -7.92 3.11 0.18
N LYS A 24 -8.04 3.36 -1.13
CA LYS A 24 -7.38 2.52 -2.12
C LYS A 24 -5.86 2.56 -1.89
N PRO A 25 -5.18 1.40 -1.88
CA PRO A 25 -3.74 1.34 -1.66
C PRO A 25 -3.00 2.07 -2.79
N ILE A 26 -1.91 2.74 -2.44
CA ILE A 26 -1.01 3.36 -3.41
C ILE A 26 -0.09 2.28 -3.97
N LYS A 27 0.02 2.22 -5.31
CA LYS A 27 0.89 1.26 -6.00
C LYS A 27 2.14 1.95 -6.53
N ILE A 28 3.31 1.40 -6.20
CA ILE A 28 4.62 1.87 -6.65
C ILE A 28 5.24 0.79 -7.52
N SER A 29 5.21 0.98 -8.85
CA SER A 29 5.74 0.05 -9.84
C SER A 29 6.88 0.68 -10.66
N TYR A 30 7.52 -0.12 -11.51
CA TYR A 30 8.55 0.35 -12.46
C TYR A 30 8.04 1.39 -13.45
N LYS A 31 6.77 1.26 -13.88
CA LYS A 31 6.15 2.11 -14.90
C LYS A 31 5.37 3.28 -14.31
N ASN A 32 5.52 3.56 -13.01
CA ASN A 32 4.77 4.63 -12.37
C ASN A 32 4.97 5.99 -13.07
N CYS A 33 3.85 6.64 -13.37
CA CYS A 33 3.81 8.00 -13.86
C CYS A 33 4.25 8.96 -12.76
N LEU A 34 5.22 9.82 -13.07
CA LEU A 34 5.68 10.84 -12.14
C LEU A 34 4.64 11.95 -12.03
N ALA A 35 4.28 12.33 -10.80
CA ALA A 35 3.38 13.44 -10.57
C ALA A 35 3.97 14.74 -11.13
N LYS A 36 3.11 15.63 -11.63
CA LYS A 36 3.55 16.96 -12.10
C LYS A 36 4.05 17.83 -10.96
N LYS A 37 3.49 17.66 -9.75
CA LYS A 37 3.83 18.42 -8.55
C LYS A 37 3.82 17.50 -7.33
N GLY A 38 4.71 17.75 -6.37
CA GLY A 38 4.83 16.99 -5.13
C GLY A 38 5.78 15.78 -5.25
N TYR A 39 5.74 14.92 -4.24
CA TYR A 39 6.53 13.70 -4.20
C TYR A 39 5.88 12.58 -5.03
N SER A 40 6.70 11.81 -5.72
CA SER A 40 6.29 10.59 -6.42
C SER A 40 7.39 9.54 -6.31
N PHE A 41 6.98 8.28 -6.38
CA PHE A 41 7.86 7.14 -6.15
C PHE A 41 7.87 6.22 -7.35
N ARG A 42 9.02 5.59 -7.59
CA ARG A 42 9.18 4.54 -8.59
C ARG A 42 10.01 3.41 -8.01
N LEU A 43 9.56 2.18 -8.24
CA LEU A 43 10.38 1.00 -7.97
C LEU A 43 11.45 0.90 -9.06
N LYS A 44 12.72 1.04 -8.70
CA LYS A 44 13.85 0.90 -9.63
C LYS A 44 14.15 -0.56 -9.89
N GLU A 45 14.27 -1.34 -8.83
CA GLU A 45 14.51 -2.77 -8.91
C GLU A 45 14.17 -3.51 -7.61
N VAL A 46 13.99 -4.82 -7.73
CA VAL A 46 14.06 -5.77 -6.62
C VAL A 46 15.41 -6.48 -6.70
N THR A 47 16.25 -6.25 -5.69
CA THR A 47 17.63 -6.75 -5.63
C THR A 47 17.71 -8.18 -5.10
N SER A 48 16.79 -8.55 -4.21
CA SER A 48 16.67 -9.89 -3.65
C SER A 48 15.24 -10.13 -3.20
N ASP A 49 14.77 -11.36 -3.37
CA ASP A 49 13.46 -11.81 -2.88
C ASP A 49 13.61 -13.24 -2.34
N SER A 50 13.70 -13.36 -1.02
CA SER A 50 13.85 -14.63 -0.31
C SER A 50 12.54 -15.07 0.36
N ARG A 51 11.43 -14.38 0.07
CA ARG A 51 10.14 -14.68 0.68
C ARG A 51 9.73 -16.11 0.36
N CYS A 52 9.22 -16.81 1.38
CA CYS A 52 8.80 -18.20 1.26
C CYS A 52 7.75 -18.33 0.15
N PRO A 53 7.96 -19.13 -0.92
CA PRO A 53 7.00 -19.21 -2.00
C PRO A 53 5.65 -19.80 -1.59
N GLU A 54 4.58 -19.37 -2.27
CA GLU A 54 3.26 -19.99 -2.12
C GLU A 54 3.31 -21.50 -2.40
N GLY A 55 2.67 -22.29 -1.54
CA GLY A 55 2.65 -23.75 -1.64
C GLY A 55 3.88 -24.46 -1.05
N VAL A 56 4.78 -23.73 -0.38
CA VAL A 56 5.96 -24.29 0.30
C VAL A 56 5.83 -24.08 1.81
N GLN A 57 6.28 -25.07 2.60
CA GLN A 57 6.44 -24.93 4.04
C GLN A 57 7.88 -24.45 4.33
N CYS A 58 8.02 -23.22 4.81
CA CYS A 58 9.32 -22.67 5.22
C CYS A 58 9.39 -22.51 6.73
N ILE A 59 10.58 -22.73 7.30
CA ILE A 59 10.86 -22.43 8.71
C ILE A 59 10.91 -20.90 8.92
N TRP A 60 11.37 -20.16 7.91
CA TRP A 60 11.51 -18.69 7.92
C TRP A 60 10.71 -18.07 6.78
N ALA A 61 10.03 -16.95 7.05
CA ALA A 61 9.16 -16.29 6.06
C ALA A 61 9.94 -15.53 4.97
N GLY A 62 11.21 -15.20 5.21
CA GLY A 62 12.08 -14.46 4.28
C GLY A 62 11.79 -12.96 4.22
N GLU A 63 12.49 -12.28 3.31
CA GLU A 63 12.41 -10.83 3.11
C GLU A 63 12.58 -10.45 1.63
N VAL A 64 12.28 -9.21 1.29
CA VAL A 64 12.48 -8.67 -0.04
C VAL A 64 13.16 -7.31 0.02
N GLN A 65 14.22 -7.15 -0.77
CA GLN A 65 15.04 -5.95 -0.80
C GLN A 65 14.79 -5.17 -2.10
N THR A 66 14.32 -3.95 -1.96
CA THR A 66 13.87 -3.10 -3.08
C THR A 66 14.65 -1.79 -3.13
N VAL A 67 14.80 -1.23 -4.32
CA VAL A 67 15.36 0.12 -4.50
C VAL A 67 14.26 1.05 -4.98
N ILE A 68 14.00 2.10 -4.20
CA ILE A 68 12.96 3.09 -4.47
C ILE A 68 13.62 4.42 -4.86
N LEU A 69 13.12 4.98 -5.96
CA LEU A 69 13.46 6.33 -6.41
C LEU A 69 12.38 7.30 -5.95
N VAL A 70 12.80 8.37 -5.28
CA VAL A 70 11.94 9.46 -4.85
C VAL A 70 12.16 10.64 -5.79
N TYR A 71 11.06 11.14 -6.34
CA TYR A 71 11.05 12.31 -7.19
C TYR A 71 10.26 13.41 -6.52
N LYS A 72 10.77 14.65 -6.60
CA LYS A 72 10.02 15.87 -6.29
C LYS A 72 9.87 16.68 -7.56
N ASP A 73 8.64 16.94 -7.97
CA ASP A 73 8.34 17.71 -9.20
C ASP A 73 9.10 17.16 -10.44
N LYS A 74 9.09 15.83 -10.60
CA LYS A 74 9.80 15.03 -11.63
C LYS A 74 11.34 15.03 -11.56
N LYS A 75 11.95 15.72 -10.60
CA LYS A 75 13.40 15.64 -10.37
C LYS A 75 13.71 14.54 -9.37
N LEU A 76 14.65 13.67 -9.68
CA LEU A 76 15.13 12.66 -8.73
C LEU A 76 15.79 13.39 -7.55
N VAL A 77 15.36 13.08 -6.34
CA VAL A 77 15.89 13.70 -5.11
C VAL A 77 16.50 12.67 -4.16
N GLU A 78 16.12 11.40 -4.26
CA GLU A 78 16.62 10.35 -3.40
C GLU A 78 16.52 8.98 -4.08
N GLU A 79 17.49 8.13 -3.82
CA GLU A 79 17.48 6.70 -4.14
C GLU A 79 17.77 5.97 -2.84
N THR A 80 16.87 5.08 -2.42
CA THR A 80 16.99 4.36 -1.16
C THR A 80 16.76 2.86 -1.34
N LYS A 81 17.41 2.07 -0.50
CA LYS A 81 17.21 0.62 -0.41
C LYS A 81 16.33 0.33 0.80
N LEU A 82 15.24 -0.40 0.59
CA LEU A 82 14.30 -0.78 1.63
C LEU A 82 14.16 -2.30 1.68
N THR A 83 14.23 -2.86 2.89
CA THR A 83 13.98 -4.27 3.16
C THR A 83 12.60 -4.43 3.76
N VAL A 84 11.71 -5.14 3.06
CA VAL A 84 10.36 -5.43 3.53
C VAL A 84 10.34 -6.87 4.02
N SER A 85 9.89 -7.07 5.26
CA SER A 85 9.80 -8.39 5.87
C SER A 85 8.53 -8.53 6.70
N PRO A 86 7.99 -9.74 6.92
CA PRO A 86 6.82 -9.90 7.78
C PRO A 86 7.05 -9.46 9.24
N ASN A 87 8.31 -9.51 9.69
CA ASN A 87 8.66 -9.34 11.11
C ASN A 87 9.21 -7.94 11.44
N ASN A 88 9.62 -7.15 10.44
CA ASN A 88 10.15 -5.81 10.64
C ASN A 88 9.91 -4.95 9.39
N ASN A 89 8.96 -4.02 9.50
CA ASN A 89 8.66 -2.99 8.49
C ASN A 89 8.72 -1.56 9.04
N GLU A 90 9.14 -1.37 10.29
CA GLU A 90 9.11 -0.06 10.95
C GLU A 90 9.95 0.97 10.18
N GLU A 91 11.16 0.61 9.77
CA GLU A 91 12.03 1.49 8.96
C GLU A 91 11.38 1.88 7.63
N VAL A 92 10.69 0.92 6.98
CA VAL A 92 10.01 1.16 5.69
C VAL A 92 8.81 2.08 5.89
N ILE A 93 8.03 1.87 6.96
CA ILE A 93 6.90 2.72 7.33
C ILE A 93 7.39 4.13 7.64
N ASP A 94 8.41 4.28 8.47
CA ASP A 94 9.02 5.56 8.84
C ASP A 94 9.55 6.31 7.62
N PHE A 95 10.18 5.58 6.69
CA PHE A 95 10.64 6.16 5.43
C PHE A 95 9.48 6.80 4.66
N PHE A 96 8.39 6.07 4.42
CA PHE A 96 7.26 6.59 3.66
C PHE A 96 6.44 7.64 4.44
N ALA A 97 6.37 7.53 5.77
CA ALA A 97 5.66 8.47 6.63
C ALA A 97 6.18 9.92 6.48
N LYS A 98 7.48 10.09 6.22
CA LYS A 98 8.11 11.41 5.92
C LYS A 98 7.43 12.16 4.77
N TYR A 99 6.88 11.43 3.80
CA TYR A 99 6.26 12.02 2.61
C TYR A 99 4.73 12.02 2.66
N TYR A 100 4.13 11.15 3.49
CA TYR A 100 2.69 11.00 3.64
C TYR A 100 2.16 11.59 4.96
N ALA A 101 2.78 12.66 5.48
CA ALA A 101 2.57 13.28 6.80
C ALA A 101 1.12 13.55 7.30
N LYS A 102 0.09 13.28 6.50
CA LYS A 102 -1.34 13.38 6.85
C LYS A 102 -2.08 12.03 6.92
N LYS A 103 -1.41 10.91 6.67
CA LYS A 103 -2.02 9.58 6.63
C LYS A 103 -1.17 8.59 7.41
N LYS A 104 -1.80 7.82 8.29
CA LYS A 104 -1.14 6.71 8.98
C LYS A 104 -1.05 5.52 8.02
N ILE A 105 0.16 5.03 7.82
CA ILE A 105 0.41 3.85 7.00
C ILE A 105 0.02 2.64 7.84
N GLU A 106 -0.89 1.83 7.31
CA GLU A 106 -1.35 0.60 7.96
C GLU A 106 -0.40 -0.55 7.62
N SER A 107 -0.03 -0.69 6.35
CA SER A 107 0.81 -1.78 5.88
C SER A 107 1.52 -1.46 4.56
N ILE A 108 2.62 -2.17 4.34
CA ILE A 108 3.41 -2.11 3.10
C ILE A 108 3.71 -3.54 2.66
N TYR A 109 3.37 -3.86 1.42
CA TYR A 109 3.61 -5.16 0.82
C TYR A 109 4.30 -5.04 -0.53
N VAL A 110 5.07 -6.06 -0.88
CA VAL A 110 5.63 -6.22 -2.22
C VAL A 110 4.86 -7.31 -2.94
N PHE A 111 4.46 -7.06 -4.18
CA PHE A 111 3.79 -8.03 -5.04
C PHE A 111 4.54 -8.15 -6.37
N PRO A 112 4.43 -9.28 -7.10
CA PRO A 112 3.78 -10.51 -6.65
C PRO A 112 4.57 -11.20 -5.54
N PHE A 113 3.93 -12.13 -4.85
CA PHE A 113 4.61 -13.04 -3.93
C PHE A 113 5.26 -14.17 -4.75
N PRO A 114 6.40 -14.74 -4.32
CA PRO A 114 7.03 -15.84 -5.05
C PRO A 114 6.09 -17.04 -5.13
N ILE A 115 6.05 -17.70 -6.29
CA ILE A 115 5.30 -18.92 -6.52
C ILE A 115 6.30 -20.01 -6.87
N LYS A 116 6.13 -21.21 -6.30
CA LYS A 116 7.02 -22.35 -6.56
C LYS A 116 7.14 -22.62 -8.06
N ASP A 117 8.37 -22.86 -8.52
CA ASP A 117 8.72 -23.20 -9.91
C ASP A 117 8.33 -22.14 -10.96
N LYS A 118 8.00 -20.91 -10.53
CA LYS A 118 7.68 -19.79 -11.42
C LYS A 118 8.77 -18.72 -11.35
N VAL A 119 9.40 -18.46 -12.49
CA VAL A 119 10.28 -17.30 -12.66
C VAL A 119 9.42 -16.06 -12.84
N LEU A 120 9.61 -15.07 -11.96
CA LEU A 120 8.91 -13.78 -12.03
C LEU A 120 9.71 -12.78 -12.87
N ASP A 121 9.04 -12.06 -13.77
CA ASP A 121 9.66 -10.90 -14.42
C ASP A 121 9.80 -9.78 -13.39
N LYS A 122 11.02 -9.25 -13.25
CA LYS A 122 11.33 -8.14 -12.36
C LYS A 122 10.37 -6.95 -12.56
N LYS A 123 9.87 -6.72 -13.77
CA LYS A 123 8.94 -5.62 -14.10
C LYS A 123 7.52 -5.81 -13.55
N GLU A 124 7.15 -7.02 -13.13
CA GLU A 124 5.85 -7.30 -12.51
C GLU A 124 5.80 -6.83 -11.04
N TYR A 125 6.97 -6.57 -10.45
CA TYR A 125 7.04 -6.17 -9.06
C TYR A 125 6.47 -4.77 -8.82
N ARG A 126 5.84 -4.62 -7.66
CA ARG A 126 5.30 -3.37 -7.14
C ARG A 126 5.26 -3.38 -5.62
N LEU A 127 5.45 -2.21 -5.00
CA LEU A 127 5.04 -1.99 -3.62
C LEU A 127 3.57 -1.54 -3.59
N GLU A 128 2.81 -2.02 -2.62
CA GLU A 128 1.48 -1.52 -2.28
C GLU A 128 1.51 -0.98 -0.84
N ILE A 129 1.07 0.27 -0.67
CA ILE A 129 1.00 0.95 0.63
C ILE A 129 -0.48 1.19 0.96
N SER A 130 -0.93 0.63 2.07
CA SER A 130 -2.29 0.84 2.60
C SER A 130 -2.26 1.86 3.74
N PHE A 131 -3.36 2.57 3.91
CA PHE A 131 -3.51 3.62 4.91
C PHE A 131 -4.76 3.32 5.75
N GLU A 132 -4.69 3.68 7.03
CA GLU A 132 -5.87 3.74 7.91
C GLU A 132 -6.87 4.83 7.43
#